data_AF-A0A973RFQ6-F1
#
_entry.id   AF-A0A973RFQ6-F1
#
_cell.length_a   1.000
_cell.length_b   1.000
_cell.length_c   1.000
_cell.angle_alpha   90.00
_cell.angle_beta   90.00
_cell.angle_gamma   90.00
#
_symmetry.space_group_name_H-M   'P 1'
#
loop_
_entity.id
_entity.type
_entity.pdbx_description
1 polymer ?
#
loop_
_entity_poly.entity_id
_entity_poly.type
_entity_poly.pdbx_seq_one_letter_code
_entity_poly.pdbx_strand_id
1 'polypeptide(L)'
;MAERNAGGAMGAAGRAPTADRADAIRNVVLVGHSGAGKTTLVEQLLAATGTIQRPGRVEDGNTVSDFDEVEVRQQRSVNLALAPLVHNGIKINLLDTPGYADFVGDLRAGLRAADAALFVVSASEGIDGLTQMLWEECARVGMPRAVVITKIDHQRADFDDVLTTCQDVFGDGVAPLYLPVITNGHVNGLIGLLSQKFYNYATGTRTEKDPGAEYEAQIEERRGELIEGVIQESEDESLMERYLEGEPIDTKVLIDDLEKAVARGSFYPVLCSGLGDGHAVGMTELLELITQGFPSPLEHPMPEITDLSGKPVKGIACDPDGPLVAEIVKTTSDPYVGRISLVRVFSGTLRPDMTVHVSGHGLADRGHEDHDVDERIGTLTSPLGKTQRPAAKAGAGDIVAVAKLSRAETGDTLSEVDRPLLMTAWQMPDPLLPVAIRAKSKADEDKLAQALGRLVAEDPTLRLENNAETRQLVLWCMGEAHTDVLLDRLANRHGVEVERIELRVPLRETFGGRCQAMGRNVKQTGGHGQYAICHLEVEPLP
;
A
#
# COMPACT_ATOMS: atom_id res chain seq x y z
N MET A 1 -38.70 -4.32 21.99
CA MET A 1 -37.71 -4.97 22.87
C MET A 1 -36.36 -4.74 22.23
N ALA A 2 -35.63 -3.75 22.73
CA ALA A 2 -34.33 -3.36 22.19
C ALA A 2 -33.25 -4.22 22.84
N GLU A 3 -32.63 -5.11 22.07
CA GLU A 3 -31.39 -5.75 22.49
C GLU A 3 -30.30 -4.69 22.53
N ARG A 4 -29.89 -4.35 23.75
CA ARG A 4 -28.69 -3.56 24.00
C ARG A 4 -27.51 -4.34 23.45
N ASN A 5 -26.89 -3.81 22.40
CA ASN A 5 -25.54 -4.17 21.97
C ASN A 5 -24.62 -4.27 23.19
N ALA A 6 -24.25 -5.49 23.53
CA ALA A 6 -23.24 -5.80 24.53
C ALA A 6 -21.84 -5.56 23.92
N GLY A 7 -21.55 -4.32 23.52
CA GLY A 7 -20.22 -3.85 23.19
C GLY A 7 -19.57 -3.31 24.46
N GLY A 8 -18.87 -4.17 25.20
CA GLY A 8 -18.10 -3.74 26.36
C GLY A 8 -17.02 -2.73 25.94
N ALA A 9 -17.01 -1.56 26.58
CA ALA A 9 -15.90 -0.62 26.50
C ALA A 9 -14.61 -1.31 27.01
N MET A 10 -13.72 -1.67 26.10
CA MET A 10 -12.40 -2.25 26.40
C MET A 10 -11.31 -1.20 26.15
N GLY A 11 -10.30 -1.17 27.03
CA GLY A 11 -9.22 -0.18 27.03
C GLY A 11 -8.38 -0.14 25.74
N ALA A 12 -7.57 0.92 25.63
CA ALA A 12 -6.90 1.45 24.43
C ALA A 12 -5.97 0.51 23.61
N ALA A 13 -5.86 -0.76 23.97
CA ALA A 13 -5.18 -1.77 23.18
C ALA A 13 -5.86 -3.13 23.41
N GLY A 14 -7.13 -3.25 23.01
CA GLY A 14 -7.91 -4.47 23.13
C GLY A 14 -7.22 -5.71 22.53
N ARG A 15 -7.80 -6.90 22.74
CA ARG A 15 -7.31 -8.15 22.15
C ARG A 15 -7.17 -8.00 20.63
N ALA A 16 -6.17 -8.66 20.03
CA ALA A 16 -6.02 -8.72 18.58
C ALA A 16 -7.35 -9.13 17.90
N PRO A 17 -7.82 -8.39 16.88
CA PRO A 17 -8.94 -8.81 16.06
C PRO A 17 -8.65 -10.16 15.41
N THR A 18 -9.59 -11.08 15.53
CA THR A 18 -9.52 -12.41 14.94
C THR A 18 -10.70 -12.62 14.00
N ALA A 19 -10.44 -13.28 12.87
CA ALA A 19 -11.46 -13.83 12.01
C ALA A 19 -11.23 -15.34 11.90
N ASP A 20 -12.29 -16.12 12.11
CA ASP A 20 -12.23 -17.58 12.01
C ASP A 20 -12.48 -18.09 10.59
N ARG A 21 -13.00 -17.24 9.69
CA ARG A 21 -13.33 -17.55 8.30
C ARG A 21 -12.81 -16.44 7.38
N ALA A 22 -12.37 -16.82 6.17
CA ALA A 22 -11.85 -15.88 5.19
C ALA A 22 -12.91 -14.89 4.66
N ASP A 23 -14.18 -15.30 4.58
CA ASP A 23 -15.30 -14.43 4.16
C ASP A 23 -15.60 -13.29 5.15
N ALA A 24 -15.17 -13.45 6.41
CA ALA A 24 -15.30 -12.44 7.47
C ALA A 24 -14.09 -11.49 7.55
N ILE A 25 -13.29 -11.38 6.48
CA ILE A 25 -12.15 -10.46 6.40
C ILE A 25 -12.33 -9.50 5.22
N ARG A 26 -11.87 -8.26 5.39
CA ARG A 26 -11.70 -7.27 4.32
C ARG A 26 -10.33 -6.64 4.45
N ASN A 27 -9.51 -6.71 3.39
CA ASN A 27 -8.20 -6.07 3.34
C ASN A 27 -8.28 -4.89 2.39
N VAL A 28 -8.22 -3.68 2.93
CA VAL A 28 -8.51 -2.45 2.19
C VAL A 28 -7.33 -1.51 2.27
N VAL A 29 -6.76 -1.18 1.12
CA VAL A 29 -5.67 -0.21 1.00
C VAL A 29 -6.19 1.17 0.65
N LEU A 30 -5.68 2.20 1.33
CA LEU A 30 -6.00 3.58 1.00
C LEU A 30 -4.94 4.12 0.04
N VAL A 31 -5.38 4.66 -1.10
CA VAL A 31 -4.52 5.17 -2.18
C VAL A 31 -4.90 6.60 -2.51
N GLY A 32 -3.92 7.45 -2.82
CA GLY A 32 -4.17 8.84 -3.19
C GLY A 32 -2.99 9.73 -2.87
N HIS A 33 -3.00 10.96 -3.37
CA HIS A 33 -1.90 11.91 -3.20
C HIS A 33 -1.60 12.24 -1.73
N SER A 34 -0.40 12.80 -1.50
CA SER A 34 -0.03 13.33 -0.19
C SER A 34 -0.97 14.45 0.22
N GLY A 35 -1.50 14.41 1.43
CA GLY A 35 -2.46 15.41 1.93
C GLY A 35 -3.93 15.11 1.58
N ALA A 36 -4.24 14.06 0.80
CA ALA A 36 -5.63 13.69 0.49
C ALA A 36 -6.48 13.29 1.71
N GLY A 37 -5.87 13.08 2.87
CA GLY A 37 -6.57 12.73 4.12
C GLY A 37 -6.66 11.24 4.40
N LYS A 38 -5.82 10.39 3.79
CA LYS A 38 -5.76 8.94 4.02
C LYS A 38 -5.60 8.58 5.50
N THR A 39 -4.53 9.06 6.13
CA THR A 39 -4.23 8.85 7.56
C THR A 39 -5.36 9.35 8.46
N THR A 40 -5.89 10.54 8.18
CA THR A 40 -7.04 11.09 8.90
C THR A 40 -8.26 10.19 8.77
N LEU A 41 -8.52 9.65 7.58
CA LEU A 41 -9.64 8.73 7.34
C LEU A 41 -9.49 7.44 8.14
N VAL A 42 -8.28 6.88 8.22
CA VAL A 42 -7.97 5.71 9.07
C VAL A 42 -8.26 6.02 10.53
N GLU A 43 -7.81 7.16 11.05
CA GLU A 43 -8.08 7.57 12.43
C GLU A 43 -9.59 7.69 12.73
N GLN A 44 -10.36 8.26 11.79
CA GLN A 44 -11.81 8.39 11.96
C GLN A 44 -12.52 7.03 11.93
N LEU A 45 -12.12 6.11 11.05
CA LEU A 45 -12.68 4.75 11.01
C LEU A 45 -12.34 3.93 12.28
N LEU A 46 -11.12 4.06 12.78
CA LEU A 46 -10.71 3.46 14.05
C LEU A 46 -11.53 4.02 15.23
N ALA A 47 -11.80 5.31 15.24
CA ALA A 47 -12.60 5.95 16.28
C ALA A 47 -14.09 5.57 16.17
N ALA A 48 -14.65 5.55 14.95
CA ALA A 48 -16.05 5.19 14.69
C ALA A 48 -16.38 3.75 15.11
N THR A 49 -15.40 2.85 15.06
CA THR A 49 -15.54 1.44 15.49
C THR A 49 -15.21 1.23 16.96
N GLY A 50 -14.78 2.28 17.67
CA GLY A 50 -14.34 2.21 19.07
C GLY A 50 -12.99 1.51 19.25
N THR A 51 -12.27 1.24 18.15
CA THR A 51 -10.91 0.64 18.19
C THR A 51 -9.94 1.59 18.91
N ILE A 52 -10.09 2.88 18.68
CA ILE A 52 -9.47 3.95 19.47
C ILE A 52 -10.55 4.84 20.07
N GLN A 53 -10.20 5.53 21.16
CA GLN A 53 -11.16 6.37 21.89
C GLN A 53 -11.46 7.69 21.18
N ARG A 54 -10.47 8.25 20.49
CA ARG A 54 -10.55 9.52 19.75
C ARG A 54 -9.60 9.45 18.56
N PRO A 55 -9.95 10.07 17.43
CA PRO A 55 -9.05 10.17 16.29
C PRO A 55 -7.85 11.04 16.65
N GLY A 56 -6.66 10.59 16.28
CA GLY A 56 -5.45 11.40 16.28
C GLY A 56 -5.44 12.41 15.12
N ARG A 57 -4.41 13.26 15.13
CA ARG A 57 -4.14 14.28 14.11
C ARG A 57 -2.68 14.20 13.70
N VAL A 58 -2.43 14.32 12.40
CA VAL A 58 -1.08 14.31 11.83
C VAL A 58 -0.28 15.48 12.41
N GLU A 59 -0.91 16.63 12.59
CA GLU A 59 -0.25 17.83 13.09
C GLU A 59 0.22 17.69 14.54
N ASP A 60 -0.51 16.90 15.33
CA ASP A 60 -0.21 16.63 16.73
C ASP A 60 0.76 15.44 16.91
N GLY A 61 1.12 14.73 15.82
CA GLY A 61 2.04 13.60 15.86
C GLY A 61 1.53 12.41 16.67
N ASN A 62 0.21 12.21 16.72
CA ASN A 62 -0.43 11.22 17.60
C ASN A 62 -1.37 10.25 16.85
N THR A 63 -1.30 10.18 15.52
CA THR A 63 -2.04 9.18 14.73
C THR A 63 -1.49 7.78 14.99
N VAL A 64 -2.32 6.77 14.72
CA VAL A 64 -1.97 5.36 14.88
C VAL A 64 -1.07 4.89 13.76
N SER A 65 -1.26 5.35 12.53
CA SER A 65 -0.48 4.90 11.36
C SER A 65 0.89 5.59 11.22
N ASP A 66 1.01 6.89 11.53
CA ASP A 66 2.27 7.63 11.42
C ASP A 66 3.02 7.65 12.77
N PHE A 67 3.60 6.51 13.12
CA PHE A 67 4.25 6.33 14.42
C PHE A 67 5.79 6.35 14.36
N ASP A 68 6.39 6.33 13.17
CA ASP A 68 7.82 6.53 12.97
C ASP A 68 8.21 7.99 13.27
N GLU A 69 9.38 8.21 13.85
CA GLU A 69 9.84 9.55 14.22
C GLU A 69 9.97 10.48 13.01
N VAL A 70 10.35 9.94 11.86
CA VAL A 70 10.46 10.73 10.62
C VAL A 70 9.10 11.17 10.11
N GLU A 71 8.06 10.34 10.27
CA GLU A 71 6.68 10.66 9.84
C GLU A 71 6.10 11.75 10.73
N VAL A 72 6.27 11.62 12.05
CA VAL A 72 5.86 12.63 13.03
C VAL A 72 6.57 13.97 12.79
N ARG A 73 7.88 13.94 12.53
CA ARG A 73 8.68 15.17 12.33
C ARG A 73 8.38 15.87 11.01
N GLN A 74 8.16 15.10 9.93
CA GLN A 74 7.92 15.63 8.59
C GLN A 74 6.42 15.79 8.28
N GLN A 75 5.53 15.36 9.18
CA GLN A 75 4.07 15.40 9.03
C GLN A 75 3.60 14.77 7.72
N ARG A 76 4.21 13.63 7.36
CA ARG A 76 3.87 12.85 6.18
C ARG A 76 4.15 11.37 6.42
N SER A 77 3.25 10.51 5.95
CA SER A 77 3.45 9.07 5.93
C SER A 77 4.57 8.73 4.94
N VAL A 78 5.47 7.83 5.36
CA VAL A 78 6.56 7.29 4.53
C VAL A 78 6.59 5.76 4.55
N ASN A 79 5.88 5.13 5.50
CA ASN A 79 5.76 3.70 5.64
C ASN A 79 4.33 3.23 5.35
N LEU A 80 4.21 1.96 4.94
CA LEU A 80 2.95 1.23 5.02
C LEU A 80 2.60 0.92 6.48
N ALA A 81 1.37 1.25 6.89
CA ALA A 81 0.85 0.89 8.21
C ALA A 81 -0.40 0.02 8.13
N LEU A 82 -0.44 -1.06 8.92
CA LEU A 82 -1.62 -1.90 9.10
C LEU A 82 -2.39 -1.46 10.35
N ALA A 83 -3.69 -1.18 10.19
CA ALA A 83 -4.61 -0.79 11.25
C ALA A 83 -5.87 -1.69 11.26
N PRO A 84 -5.85 -2.84 11.97
CA PRO A 84 -6.96 -3.77 12.04
C PRO A 84 -8.05 -3.30 13.02
N LEU A 85 -9.30 -3.34 12.55
CA LEU A 85 -10.52 -3.04 13.31
C LEU A 85 -11.60 -4.11 13.09
N VAL A 86 -12.69 -4.04 13.85
CA VAL A 86 -13.85 -4.95 13.68
C VAL A 86 -15.12 -4.13 13.51
N HIS A 87 -15.93 -4.50 12.52
CA HIS A 87 -17.26 -3.93 12.31
C HIS A 87 -18.24 -5.05 11.93
N ASN A 88 -19.38 -5.15 12.62
CA ASN A 88 -20.42 -6.15 12.38
C ASN A 88 -19.91 -7.61 12.27
N GLY A 89 -18.90 -7.97 13.06
CA GLY A 89 -18.31 -9.30 13.05
C GLY A 89 -17.30 -9.55 11.92
N ILE A 90 -17.06 -8.57 11.05
CA ILE A 90 -16.06 -8.61 9.99
C ILE A 90 -14.78 -7.91 10.48
N LYS A 91 -13.64 -8.57 10.31
CA LYS A 91 -12.33 -7.98 10.55
C LYS A 91 -11.93 -7.17 9.32
N ILE A 92 -11.66 -5.88 9.52
CA ILE A 92 -11.18 -4.99 8.46
C ILE A 92 -9.73 -4.65 8.75
N ASN A 93 -8.86 -5.00 7.82
CA ASN A 93 -7.45 -4.63 7.82
C ASN A 93 -7.29 -3.40 6.92
N LEU A 94 -7.21 -2.21 7.52
CA LEU A 94 -6.91 -0.98 6.80
C LEU A 94 -5.39 -0.88 6.59
N LEU A 95 -4.98 -0.63 5.35
CA LEU A 95 -3.60 -0.46 4.93
C LEU A 95 -3.41 1.01 4.53
N ASP A 96 -2.84 1.80 5.43
CA ASP A 96 -2.53 3.22 5.19
C ASP A 96 -1.20 3.31 4.44
N THR A 97 -1.20 3.97 3.29
CA THR A 97 -0.02 4.06 2.42
C THR A 97 0.50 5.49 2.31
N PRO A 98 1.80 5.68 2.06
CA PRO A 98 2.35 7.00 1.75
C PRO A 98 1.77 7.53 0.44
N GLY A 99 1.47 8.84 0.40
CA GLY A 99 0.95 9.52 -0.79
C GLY A 99 2.01 10.19 -1.67
N TYR A 100 3.29 10.05 -1.34
CA TYR A 100 4.40 10.69 -2.05
C TYR A 100 5.06 9.69 -3.01
N ALA A 101 5.33 10.11 -4.25
CA ALA A 101 5.85 9.23 -5.30
C ALA A 101 7.14 8.50 -4.91
N ASP A 102 8.00 9.18 -4.15
CA ASP A 102 9.27 8.66 -3.67
C ASP A 102 9.13 7.40 -2.79
N PHE A 103 7.95 7.13 -2.21
CA PHE A 103 7.66 5.98 -1.34
C PHE A 103 6.73 4.95 -2.01
N VAL A 104 6.71 4.89 -3.34
CA VAL A 104 5.86 3.96 -4.11
C VAL A 104 6.10 2.48 -3.76
N GLY A 105 7.29 2.12 -3.25
CA GLY A 105 7.58 0.77 -2.76
C GLY A 105 6.65 0.34 -1.62
N ASP A 106 6.49 1.20 -0.61
CA ASP A 106 5.57 0.99 0.52
C ASP A 106 4.09 1.02 0.08
N LEU A 107 3.75 1.87 -0.90
CA LEU A 107 2.40 1.88 -1.47
C LEU A 107 2.08 0.56 -2.18
N ARG A 108 2.99 0.05 -3.01
CA ARG A 108 2.82 -1.23 -3.73
C ARG A 108 2.81 -2.44 -2.79
N ALA A 109 3.57 -2.40 -1.70
CA ALA A 109 3.43 -3.36 -0.62
C ALA A 109 2.01 -3.38 -0.04
N GLY A 110 1.38 -2.21 0.13
CA GLY A 110 -0.02 -2.07 0.55
C GLY A 110 -0.99 -2.66 -0.48
N LEU A 111 -0.82 -2.33 -1.76
CA LEU A 111 -1.63 -2.92 -2.85
C LEU A 111 -1.53 -4.45 -2.86
N ARG A 112 -0.33 -5.00 -2.65
CA ARG A 112 -0.11 -6.45 -2.60
C ARG A 112 -0.79 -7.12 -1.41
N ALA A 113 -0.91 -6.41 -0.29
CA ALA A 113 -1.52 -6.94 0.92
C ALA A 113 -3.06 -6.87 0.91
N ALA A 114 -3.65 -6.07 0.03
CA ALA A 114 -5.08 -5.78 -0.01
C ALA A 114 -5.85 -6.65 -1.02
N ASP A 115 -7.17 -6.71 -0.82
CA ASP A 115 -8.14 -7.30 -1.76
C ASP A 115 -9.06 -6.24 -2.37
N ALA A 116 -8.99 -4.98 -1.91
CA ALA A 116 -9.71 -3.84 -2.48
C ALA A 116 -8.97 -2.53 -2.20
N ALA A 117 -9.11 -1.54 -3.08
CA ALA A 117 -8.49 -0.23 -2.95
C ALA A 117 -9.52 0.90 -2.79
N LEU A 118 -9.28 1.76 -1.80
CA LEU A 118 -10.05 2.96 -1.53
C LEU A 118 -9.25 4.19 -2.00
N PHE A 119 -9.66 4.76 -3.12
CA PHE A 119 -9.05 5.95 -3.71
C PHE A 119 -9.55 7.20 -2.99
N VAL A 120 -8.67 7.79 -2.19
CA VAL A 120 -8.94 8.97 -1.38
C VAL A 120 -8.57 10.21 -2.18
N VAL A 121 -9.58 11.02 -2.51
CA VAL A 121 -9.46 12.26 -3.28
C VAL A 121 -9.96 13.41 -2.42
N SER A 122 -9.25 14.53 -2.36
CA SER A 122 -9.75 15.68 -1.60
C SER A 122 -10.79 16.46 -2.39
N ALA A 123 -11.87 16.90 -1.76
CA ALA A 123 -12.82 17.84 -2.36
C ALA A 123 -12.19 19.21 -2.68
N SER A 124 -10.99 19.49 -2.16
CA SER A 124 -10.28 20.77 -2.31
C SER A 124 -9.02 20.68 -3.15
N GLU A 125 -8.59 19.47 -3.53
CA GLU A 125 -7.38 19.19 -4.29
C GLU A 125 -7.74 18.16 -5.37
N GLY A 126 -7.36 18.41 -6.62
CA GLY A 126 -7.69 17.52 -7.72
C GLY A 126 -6.94 16.18 -7.69
N ILE A 127 -7.17 15.37 -8.71
CA ILE A 127 -6.48 14.08 -8.90
C ILE A 127 -5.12 14.33 -9.54
N ASP A 128 -4.04 13.79 -8.95
CA ASP A 128 -2.70 13.87 -9.53
C ASP A 128 -2.39 12.70 -10.48
N GLY A 129 -1.36 12.87 -11.30
CA GLY A 129 -0.97 11.86 -12.29
C GLY A 129 -0.53 10.52 -11.68
N LEU A 130 -0.01 10.54 -10.44
CA LEU A 130 0.33 9.30 -9.72
C LEU A 130 -0.92 8.53 -9.34
N THR A 131 -1.95 9.20 -8.80
CA THR A 131 -3.23 8.58 -8.46
C THR A 131 -3.88 7.97 -9.70
N GLN A 132 -3.83 8.65 -10.86
CA GLN A 132 -4.31 8.09 -12.13
C GLN A 132 -3.50 6.85 -12.56
N MET A 133 -2.17 6.90 -12.51
CA MET A 133 -1.33 5.74 -12.84
C MET A 133 -1.64 4.54 -11.95
N LEU A 134 -1.87 4.76 -10.65
CA LEU A 134 -2.21 3.71 -9.69
C LEU A 134 -3.62 3.15 -9.92
N TRP A 135 -4.56 3.98 -10.38
CA TRP A 135 -5.88 3.52 -10.81
C TRP A 135 -5.77 2.51 -11.95
N GLU A 136 -4.95 2.82 -12.97
CA GLU A 136 -4.67 1.92 -14.10
C GLU A 136 -3.88 0.67 -13.68
N GLU A 137 -2.94 0.80 -12.74
CA GLU A 137 -2.22 -0.34 -12.17
C GLU A 137 -3.18 -1.32 -11.48
N CYS A 138 -4.10 -0.80 -10.65
CA CYS A 138 -5.15 -1.59 -10.02
C CYS A 138 -6.07 -2.25 -11.05
N ALA A 139 -6.42 -1.55 -12.13
CA ALA A 139 -7.22 -2.11 -13.22
C ALA A 139 -6.54 -3.33 -13.87
N ARG A 140 -5.23 -3.25 -14.16
CA ARG A 140 -4.47 -4.31 -14.83
C ARG A 140 -4.40 -5.62 -14.02
N VAL A 141 -4.49 -5.53 -12.69
CA VAL A 141 -4.47 -6.71 -11.81
C VAL A 141 -5.87 -7.12 -11.33
N GLY A 142 -6.92 -6.45 -11.81
CA GLY A 142 -8.30 -6.74 -11.42
C GLY A 142 -8.62 -6.36 -9.97
N MET A 143 -7.92 -5.38 -9.39
CA MET A 143 -8.15 -4.92 -8.02
C MET A 143 -9.49 -4.17 -7.94
N PRO A 144 -10.44 -4.62 -7.09
CA PRO A 144 -11.68 -3.92 -6.76
C PRO A 144 -11.41 -2.52 -6.19
N ARG A 145 -12.23 -1.54 -6.55
CA ARG A 145 -11.95 -0.12 -6.27
C ARG A 145 -13.20 0.67 -5.89
N ALA A 146 -13.03 1.62 -4.99
CA ALA A 146 -14.02 2.66 -4.69
C ALA A 146 -13.32 4.01 -4.47
N VAL A 147 -14.08 5.11 -4.52
CA VAL A 147 -13.57 6.47 -4.32
C VAL A 147 -14.19 7.09 -3.06
N VAL A 148 -13.37 7.82 -2.31
CA VAL A 148 -13.82 8.65 -1.18
C VAL A 148 -13.37 10.07 -1.39
N ILE A 149 -14.34 10.97 -1.54
CA ILE A 149 -14.11 12.40 -1.61
C ILE A 149 -14.06 12.95 -0.17
N THR A 150 -12.87 13.29 0.30
CA THR A 150 -12.62 13.77 1.67
C THR A 150 -12.64 15.30 1.75
N LYS A 151 -12.63 15.86 2.96
CA LYS A 151 -12.58 17.31 3.22
C LYS A 151 -13.74 18.07 2.55
N ILE A 152 -14.92 17.46 2.46
CA ILE A 152 -16.13 18.14 1.92
C ILE A 152 -16.56 19.34 2.78
N ASP A 153 -16.04 19.47 3.99
CA ASP A 153 -16.20 20.60 4.91
C ASP A 153 -15.21 21.75 4.66
N HIS A 154 -14.27 21.59 3.73
CA HIS A 154 -13.28 22.62 3.42
C HIS A 154 -13.95 23.80 2.66
N GLN A 155 -13.52 25.04 2.91
CA GLN A 155 -14.14 26.24 2.30
C GLN A 155 -14.06 26.28 0.76
N ARG A 156 -13.09 25.57 0.19
CA ARG A 156 -12.88 25.42 -1.27
C ARG A 156 -13.43 24.10 -1.82
N ALA A 157 -14.16 23.34 -1.01
CA ALA A 157 -14.68 22.05 -1.43
C ALA A 157 -15.78 22.23 -2.48
N ASP A 158 -15.67 21.49 -3.58
CA ASP A 158 -16.72 21.35 -4.57
C ASP A 158 -16.88 19.86 -4.89
N PHE A 159 -17.92 19.25 -4.31
CA PHE A 159 -18.14 17.81 -4.45
C PHE A 159 -18.51 17.44 -5.89
N ASP A 160 -19.36 18.23 -6.54
CA ASP A 160 -19.88 17.92 -7.87
C ASP A 160 -18.78 18.06 -8.94
N ASP A 161 -17.92 19.07 -8.82
CA ASP A 161 -16.76 19.25 -9.70
C ASP A 161 -15.73 18.12 -9.54
N VAL A 162 -15.43 17.72 -8.31
CA VAL A 162 -14.50 16.61 -8.04
C VAL A 162 -15.08 15.27 -8.45
N LEU A 163 -16.38 15.04 -8.27
CA LEU A 163 -17.07 13.85 -8.79
C LEU A 163 -16.97 13.77 -10.31
N THR A 164 -17.24 14.87 -11.00
CA THR A 164 -17.11 14.97 -12.47
C THR A 164 -15.67 14.68 -12.90
N THR A 165 -14.69 15.26 -12.20
CA THR A 165 -13.27 14.99 -12.45
C THR A 165 -12.91 13.51 -12.23
N CYS A 166 -13.48 12.86 -11.21
CA CYS A 166 -13.30 11.43 -11.00
C CYS A 166 -13.88 10.62 -12.16
N GLN A 167 -15.07 10.98 -12.65
CA GLN A 167 -15.70 10.32 -13.80
C GLN A 167 -14.85 10.48 -15.08
N ASP A 168 -14.34 11.68 -15.35
CA ASP A 168 -13.49 11.96 -16.51
C ASP A 168 -12.16 11.18 -16.47
N VAL A 169 -11.55 11.04 -15.29
CA VAL A 169 -10.22 10.42 -15.12
C VAL A 169 -10.30 8.89 -14.97
N PHE A 170 -11.30 8.39 -14.23
CA PHE A 170 -11.41 6.98 -13.86
C PHE A 170 -12.42 6.19 -14.70
N GLY A 171 -13.34 6.87 -15.39
CA GLY A 171 -14.29 6.31 -16.35
C GLY A 171 -15.75 6.27 -15.87
N ASP A 172 -16.64 5.89 -16.81
CA ASP A 172 -18.10 5.96 -16.67
C ASP A 172 -18.71 5.11 -15.54
N GLY A 173 -17.98 4.11 -15.02
CA GLY A 173 -18.42 3.28 -13.89
C GLY A 173 -18.35 3.97 -12.52
N VAL A 174 -17.88 5.22 -12.47
CA VAL A 174 -17.78 6.01 -11.24
C VAL A 174 -19.10 6.72 -10.96
N ALA A 175 -19.80 6.33 -9.90
CA ALA A 175 -21.06 6.96 -9.51
C ALA A 175 -21.22 7.06 -7.98
N PRO A 176 -21.88 8.12 -7.48
CA PRO A 176 -22.07 8.31 -6.05
C PRO A 176 -23.04 7.28 -5.47
N LEU A 177 -22.72 6.75 -4.29
CA LEU A 177 -23.69 6.06 -3.43
C LEU A 177 -24.39 7.02 -2.47
N TYR A 178 -23.69 8.10 -2.10
CA TYR A 178 -24.18 9.10 -1.16
C TYR A 178 -23.88 10.50 -1.68
N LEU A 179 -24.87 11.39 -1.61
CA LEU A 179 -24.71 12.81 -1.90
C LEU A 179 -24.52 13.60 -0.61
N PRO A 180 -23.51 14.48 -0.50
CA PRO A 180 -23.36 15.34 0.66
C PRO A 180 -24.40 16.45 0.64
N VAL A 181 -24.98 16.75 1.81
CA VAL A 181 -25.86 17.91 1.97
C VAL A 181 -25.08 19.03 2.63
N ILE A 182 -24.70 20.02 1.83
CA ILE A 182 -23.90 21.16 2.26
C ILE A 182 -24.75 22.43 2.18
N THR A 183 -24.84 23.18 3.27
CA THR A 183 -25.56 24.47 3.29
C THR A 183 -24.66 25.55 3.88
N ASN A 184 -24.43 26.62 3.13
CA ASN A 184 -23.52 27.71 3.53
C ASN A 184 -22.12 27.22 3.96
N GLY A 185 -21.59 26.18 3.29
CA GLY A 185 -20.30 25.56 3.63
C GLY A 185 -20.31 24.62 4.84
N HIS A 186 -21.46 24.35 5.44
CA HIS A 186 -21.60 23.38 6.53
C HIS A 186 -22.14 22.04 6.02
N VAL A 187 -21.46 20.95 6.37
CA VAL A 187 -21.89 19.58 6.06
C VAL A 187 -22.99 19.16 7.06
N ASN A 188 -24.22 19.05 6.59
CA ASN A 188 -25.38 18.73 7.43
C ASN A 188 -25.66 17.22 7.51
N GLY A 189 -25.16 16.44 6.56
CA GLY A 189 -25.44 15.03 6.45
C GLY A 189 -25.24 14.48 5.04
N LEU A 190 -25.69 13.24 4.84
CA LEU A 190 -25.57 12.51 3.58
C LEU A 190 -26.94 12.00 3.13
N ILE A 191 -27.22 12.00 1.83
CA ILE A 191 -28.40 11.34 1.25
C ILE A 191 -27.92 10.05 0.60
N GLY A 192 -28.36 8.89 1.11
CA GLY A 192 -28.02 7.61 0.49
C GLY A 192 -28.94 7.31 -0.70
N LEU A 193 -28.37 7.23 -1.89
CA LEU A 193 -29.14 7.10 -3.14
C LEU A 193 -29.88 5.77 -3.23
N LEU A 194 -29.32 4.67 -2.74
CA LEU A 194 -30.00 3.36 -2.70
C LEU A 194 -31.12 3.31 -1.64
N SER A 195 -30.88 3.92 -0.47
CA SER A 195 -31.83 3.93 0.65
C SER A 195 -32.93 4.99 0.54
N GLN A 196 -32.68 6.05 -0.25
CA GLN A 196 -33.49 7.27 -0.32
C GLN A 196 -33.72 7.93 1.05
N LYS A 197 -32.75 7.80 1.97
CA LYS A 197 -32.79 8.40 3.31
C LYS A 197 -31.74 9.47 3.47
N PHE A 198 -32.08 10.49 4.25
CA PHE A 198 -31.14 11.50 4.72
C PHE A 198 -30.58 11.08 6.10
N TYR A 199 -29.26 11.04 6.18
CA TYR A 199 -28.47 10.69 7.35
C TYR A 199 -27.87 11.95 7.97
N ASN A 200 -28.32 12.29 9.17
CA ASN A 200 -27.87 13.46 9.92
C ASN A 200 -26.83 13.07 10.98
N TYR A 201 -25.79 13.89 11.12
CA TYR A 201 -24.66 13.70 12.04
C TYR A 201 -24.49 14.81 13.08
N ALA A 202 -25.41 15.77 13.19
CA ALA A 202 -25.33 16.92 14.09
C ALA A 202 -25.18 16.58 15.60
N THR A 203 -25.47 15.34 15.99
CA THR A 203 -25.33 14.86 17.39
C THR A 203 -24.09 13.99 17.60
N GLY A 204 -23.28 13.77 16.56
CA GLY A 204 -22.19 12.80 16.54
C GLY A 204 -22.62 11.36 16.31
N THR A 205 -23.92 11.09 16.31
CA THR A 205 -24.50 9.80 15.94
C THR A 205 -25.42 9.95 14.74
N ARG A 206 -25.36 8.98 13.83
CA ARG A 206 -26.23 8.90 12.63
C ARG A 206 -27.70 8.81 13.06
N THR A 207 -28.52 9.71 12.54
CA THR A 207 -29.99 9.63 12.64
C THR A 207 -30.60 9.72 11.25
N GLU A 208 -31.73 9.04 11.05
CA GLU A 208 -32.35 8.87 9.72
C GLU A 208 -33.67 9.66 9.63
N LYS A 209 -33.90 10.29 8.48
CA LYS A 209 -35.19 10.89 8.11
C LYS A 209 -35.36 10.90 6.59
N ASP A 210 -36.55 11.27 6.13
CA ASP A 210 -36.79 11.49 4.71
C ASP A 210 -36.05 12.76 4.23
N PRO A 211 -35.47 12.75 3.01
CA PRO A 211 -34.90 13.94 2.38
C PRO A 211 -35.94 15.05 2.21
N GLY A 212 -35.48 16.30 2.15
CA GLY A 212 -36.32 17.45 1.80
C GLY A 212 -36.74 17.41 0.33
N ALA A 213 -37.89 18.01 0.00
CA ALA A 213 -38.44 18.06 -1.36
C ALA A 213 -37.51 18.77 -2.36
N GLU A 214 -36.64 19.65 -1.88
CA GLU A 214 -35.61 20.32 -2.67
C GLU A 214 -34.57 19.38 -3.28
N TYR A 215 -34.39 18.17 -2.73
CA TYR A 215 -33.44 17.17 -3.22
C TYR A 215 -34.06 16.11 -4.13
N GLU A 216 -35.40 16.08 -4.26
CA GLU A 216 -36.12 15.00 -4.95
C GLU A 216 -35.67 14.83 -6.41
N ALA A 217 -35.55 15.94 -7.16
CA ALA A 217 -35.10 15.91 -8.55
C ALA A 217 -33.65 15.40 -8.71
N GLN A 218 -32.75 15.84 -7.82
CA GLN A 218 -31.34 15.41 -7.84
C GLN A 218 -31.20 13.93 -7.44
N ILE A 219 -31.99 13.47 -6.48
CA ILE A 219 -32.01 12.06 -6.06
C ILE A 219 -32.49 11.20 -7.22
N GLU A 220 -33.60 11.55 -7.88
CA GLU A 220 -34.16 10.77 -8.97
C GLU A 220 -33.16 10.58 -10.12
N GLU A 221 -32.53 11.68 -10.55
CA GLU A 221 -31.51 11.67 -11.60
C GLU A 221 -30.31 10.78 -11.23
N ARG A 222 -29.66 11.05 -10.09
CA ARG A 222 -28.44 10.34 -9.67
C ARG A 222 -28.70 8.90 -9.27
N ARG A 223 -29.87 8.61 -8.70
CA ARG A 223 -30.28 7.24 -8.37
C ARG A 223 -30.52 6.42 -9.64
N GLY A 224 -31.08 7.03 -10.69
CA GLY A 224 -31.26 6.38 -11.98
C GLY A 224 -29.93 5.90 -12.56
N GLU A 225 -28.97 6.82 -12.69
CA GLU A 225 -27.60 6.53 -13.14
C GLU A 225 -26.94 5.42 -12.30
N LEU A 226 -27.08 5.51 -10.97
CA LEU A 226 -26.53 4.53 -10.04
C LEU A 226 -27.14 3.13 -10.25
N ILE A 227 -28.46 3.03 -10.30
CA ILE A 227 -29.15 1.74 -10.45
C ILE A 227 -28.80 1.12 -11.79
N GLU A 228 -28.83 1.89 -12.87
CA GLU A 228 -28.46 1.41 -14.21
C GLU A 228 -27.03 0.84 -14.22
N GLY A 229 -26.07 1.58 -13.64
CA GLY A 229 -24.68 1.13 -13.55
C GLY A 229 -24.49 -0.14 -12.71
N VAL A 230 -25.25 -0.30 -11.62
CA VAL A 230 -25.20 -1.49 -10.76
C VAL A 230 -25.83 -2.71 -11.46
N ILE A 231 -27.02 -2.56 -12.02
CA ILE A 231 -27.77 -3.71 -12.57
C ILE A 231 -27.27 -4.17 -13.94
N GLN A 232 -26.53 -3.33 -14.68
CA GLN A 232 -25.88 -3.72 -15.94
C GLN A 232 -24.97 -4.95 -15.78
N GLU A 233 -24.44 -5.15 -14.58
CA GLU A 233 -23.51 -6.23 -14.23
C GLU A 233 -24.20 -7.37 -13.46
N SER A 234 -25.52 -7.28 -13.29
CA SER A 234 -26.33 -8.29 -12.61
C SER A 234 -26.29 -9.63 -13.34
N GLU A 235 -26.40 -10.71 -12.58
CA GLU A 235 -26.59 -12.04 -13.13
C GLU A 235 -28.06 -12.30 -13.52
N ASP A 236 -28.99 -11.46 -13.04
CA ASP A 236 -30.40 -11.48 -13.46
C ASP A 236 -30.59 -10.56 -14.67
N GLU A 237 -30.54 -11.15 -15.87
CA GLU A 237 -30.75 -10.44 -17.14
C GLU A 237 -32.10 -9.71 -17.22
N SER A 238 -33.10 -10.10 -16.40
CA SER A 238 -34.42 -9.45 -16.37
C SER A 238 -34.48 -8.20 -15.49
N LEU A 239 -33.48 -7.97 -14.63
CA LEU A 239 -33.52 -6.91 -13.62
C LEU A 239 -33.55 -5.51 -14.26
N MET A 240 -32.82 -5.33 -15.37
CA MET A 240 -32.84 -4.10 -16.16
C MET A 240 -34.22 -3.84 -16.79
N GLU A 241 -34.85 -4.85 -17.40
CA GLU A 241 -36.17 -4.70 -18.01
C GLU A 241 -37.22 -4.33 -16.95
N ARG A 242 -37.21 -5.03 -15.81
CA ARG A 242 -38.10 -4.77 -14.67
C ARG A 242 -37.93 -3.35 -14.11
N TYR A 243 -36.68 -2.88 -14.02
CA TYR A 243 -36.39 -1.51 -13.62
C TYR A 243 -37.00 -0.48 -14.59
N LEU A 244 -36.77 -0.66 -15.90
CA LEU A 244 -37.28 0.22 -16.95
C LEU A 244 -38.81 0.21 -17.05
N GLU A 245 -39.45 -0.89 -16.68
CA GLU A 245 -40.91 -1.01 -16.55
C GLU A 245 -41.47 -0.35 -15.28
N GLY A 246 -40.60 0.16 -14.39
CA GLY A 246 -40.97 0.83 -13.14
C GLY A 246 -41.30 -0.13 -11.99
N GLU A 247 -40.86 -1.38 -12.06
CA GLU A 247 -41.03 -2.33 -10.95
C GLU A 247 -40.16 -1.93 -9.75
N PRO A 248 -40.70 -1.95 -8.51
CA PRO A 248 -39.90 -1.70 -7.33
C PRO A 248 -38.87 -2.82 -7.10
N ILE A 249 -37.58 -2.47 -7.11
CA ILE A 249 -36.49 -3.39 -6.81
C ILE A 249 -36.14 -3.32 -5.33
N ASP A 250 -35.98 -4.48 -4.69
CA ASP A 250 -35.52 -4.59 -3.31
C ASP A 250 -34.09 -4.04 -3.18
N THR A 251 -33.87 -3.12 -2.24
CA THR A 251 -32.55 -2.56 -1.95
C THR A 251 -31.50 -3.63 -1.67
N LYS A 252 -31.89 -4.76 -1.08
CA LYS A 252 -30.95 -5.86 -0.82
C LYS A 252 -30.40 -6.44 -2.12
N VAL A 253 -31.23 -6.61 -3.14
CA VAL A 253 -30.80 -7.11 -4.46
C VAL A 253 -29.80 -6.14 -5.08
N LEU A 254 -30.07 -4.83 -4.98
CA LEU A 254 -29.15 -3.80 -5.47
C LEU A 254 -27.80 -3.81 -4.73
N ILE A 255 -27.79 -4.09 -3.41
CA ILE A 255 -26.55 -4.19 -2.63
C ILE A 255 -25.76 -5.45 -3.04
N ASP A 256 -26.44 -6.58 -3.22
CA ASP A 256 -25.80 -7.82 -3.65
C ASP A 256 -25.20 -7.68 -5.07
N ASP A 257 -25.87 -6.97 -5.99
CA ASP A 257 -25.32 -6.70 -7.32
C ASP A 257 -24.23 -5.61 -7.31
N LEU A 258 -24.32 -4.62 -6.42
CA LEU A 258 -23.27 -3.62 -6.22
C LEU A 258 -21.94 -4.29 -5.82
N GLU A 259 -21.99 -5.24 -4.89
CA GLU A 259 -20.81 -6.00 -4.47
C GLU A 259 -20.15 -6.70 -5.67
N LYS A 260 -20.93 -7.43 -6.46
CA LYS A 260 -20.43 -8.14 -7.65
C LYS A 260 -19.82 -7.18 -8.67
N ALA A 261 -20.48 -6.04 -8.92
CA ALA A 261 -20.00 -5.05 -9.88
C ALA A 261 -18.68 -4.41 -9.41
N VAL A 262 -18.52 -4.18 -8.10
CA VAL A 262 -17.27 -3.68 -7.51
C VAL A 262 -16.18 -4.74 -7.54
N ALA A 263 -16.50 -5.98 -7.17
CA ALA A 263 -15.56 -7.10 -7.17
C ALA A 263 -15.02 -7.41 -8.58
N ARG A 264 -15.86 -7.24 -9.61
CA ARG A 264 -15.46 -7.39 -11.02
C ARG A 264 -14.71 -6.18 -11.58
N GLY A 265 -14.71 -5.05 -10.86
CA GLY A 265 -14.10 -3.81 -11.32
C GLY A 265 -14.83 -3.17 -12.51
N SER A 266 -16.14 -3.35 -12.62
CA SER A 266 -16.99 -2.68 -13.61
C SER A 266 -17.74 -1.47 -13.03
N PHE A 267 -17.92 -1.43 -11.71
CA PHE A 267 -18.53 -0.31 -11.00
C PHE A 267 -17.65 0.20 -9.86
N TYR A 268 -17.64 1.52 -9.64
CA TYR A 268 -16.73 2.20 -8.72
C TYR A 268 -17.48 3.21 -7.84
N PRO A 269 -17.96 2.80 -6.65
CA PRO A 269 -18.81 3.65 -5.83
C PRO A 269 -18.05 4.84 -5.27
N VAL A 270 -18.68 6.01 -5.29
CA VAL A 270 -18.18 7.23 -4.66
C VAL A 270 -18.91 7.48 -3.34
N LEU A 271 -18.13 7.65 -2.28
CA LEU A 271 -18.59 8.14 -0.98
C LEU A 271 -17.91 9.46 -0.66
N CYS A 272 -18.37 10.12 0.40
CA CYS A 272 -17.76 11.35 0.88
C CYS A 272 -17.55 11.33 2.39
N SER A 273 -16.56 12.10 2.82
CA SER A 273 -16.17 12.22 4.23
C SER A 273 -15.73 13.64 4.57
N GLY A 274 -16.13 14.12 5.73
CA GLY A 274 -15.74 15.43 6.24
C GLY A 274 -16.20 15.63 7.68
N LEU A 275 -16.22 16.89 8.11
CA LEU A 275 -16.73 17.29 9.42
C LEU A 275 -18.04 18.08 9.31
N GLY A 276 -19.08 17.60 9.99
CA GLY A 276 -20.35 18.28 10.18
C GLY A 276 -20.56 18.60 11.66
N ASP A 277 -20.69 19.88 12.02
CA ASP A 277 -20.82 20.33 13.42
C ASP A 277 -19.73 19.78 14.37
N GLY A 278 -18.51 19.57 13.85
CA GLY A 278 -17.38 19.01 14.60
C GLY A 278 -17.40 17.49 14.74
N HIS A 279 -18.32 16.80 14.08
CA HIS A 279 -18.45 15.34 14.06
C HIS A 279 -18.08 14.77 12.69
N ALA A 280 -17.49 13.57 12.69
CA ALA A 280 -17.16 12.86 11.46
C ALA A 280 -18.44 12.44 10.72
N VAL A 281 -18.48 12.72 9.42
CA VAL A 281 -19.56 12.35 8.50
C VAL A 281 -19.02 11.33 7.49
N GLY A 282 -19.79 10.30 7.15
CA GLY A 282 -19.44 9.30 6.14
C GLY A 282 -18.75 8.03 6.67
N MET A 283 -18.41 7.97 7.96
CA MET A 283 -17.69 6.81 8.51
C MET A 283 -18.55 5.55 8.56
N THR A 284 -19.84 5.71 8.90
CA THR A 284 -20.78 4.59 8.94
C THR A 284 -20.97 4.02 7.54
N GLU A 285 -21.16 4.89 6.55
CA GLU A 285 -21.39 4.55 5.16
C GLU A 285 -20.16 3.87 4.53
N LEU A 286 -18.95 4.31 4.89
CA LEU A 286 -17.72 3.65 4.46
C LEU A 286 -17.56 2.26 5.07
N LEU A 287 -17.90 2.08 6.35
CA LEU A 287 -17.89 0.76 6.98
C LEU A 287 -18.94 -0.16 6.34
N GLU A 288 -20.11 0.37 5.98
CA GLU A 288 -21.14 -0.35 5.21
C GLU A 288 -20.62 -0.77 3.84
N LEU A 289 -20.01 0.14 3.06
CA LEU A 289 -19.39 -0.21 1.78
C LEU A 289 -18.31 -1.29 1.97
N ILE A 290 -17.37 -1.11 2.90
CA ILE A 290 -16.26 -2.06 3.07
C ILE A 290 -16.78 -3.45 3.43
N THR A 291 -17.82 -3.53 4.26
CA THR A 291 -18.35 -4.83 4.71
C THR A 291 -19.30 -5.49 3.73
N GLN A 292 -20.03 -4.73 2.92
CA GLN A 292 -21.10 -5.25 2.06
C GLN A 292 -20.83 -5.09 0.56
N GLY A 293 -20.04 -4.09 0.15
CA GLY A 293 -19.76 -3.79 -1.25
C GLY A 293 -18.34 -4.12 -1.72
N PHE A 294 -17.38 -4.36 -0.81
CA PHE A 294 -16.08 -4.90 -1.18
C PHE A 294 -16.04 -6.44 -1.05
N PRO A 295 -15.28 -7.11 -1.92
CA PRO A 295 -15.16 -8.57 -1.88
C PRO A 295 -14.36 -9.04 -0.67
N SER A 296 -14.60 -10.29 -0.30
CA SER A 296 -13.74 -10.99 0.62
C SER A 296 -12.47 -11.52 -0.06
N PRO A 297 -11.42 -11.90 0.70
CA PRO A 297 -10.25 -12.60 0.16
C PRO A 297 -10.56 -13.87 -0.67
N LEU A 298 -11.78 -14.44 -0.54
CA LEU A 298 -12.20 -15.62 -1.31
C LEU A 298 -12.49 -15.28 -2.78
N GLU A 299 -12.83 -14.03 -3.04
CA GLU A 299 -13.33 -13.55 -4.34
C GLU A 299 -12.23 -12.83 -5.11
N HIS A 300 -11.16 -12.42 -4.43
CA HIS A 300 -10.01 -11.81 -5.09
C HIS A 300 -9.15 -12.88 -5.79
N PRO A 301 -8.74 -12.66 -7.06
CA PRO A 301 -7.85 -13.57 -7.75
C PRO A 301 -6.54 -13.81 -7.00
N MET A 302 -6.16 -15.08 -6.89
CA MET A 302 -4.85 -15.47 -6.37
C MET A 302 -3.75 -15.11 -7.39
N PRO A 303 -2.60 -14.59 -6.93
CA PRO A 303 -1.43 -14.46 -7.78
C PRO A 303 -1.01 -15.83 -8.34
N GLU A 304 -0.30 -15.84 -9.47
CA GLU A 304 0.23 -17.09 -10.03
C GLU A 304 1.24 -17.73 -9.06
N ILE A 305 1.14 -19.05 -8.88
CA ILE A 305 2.00 -19.83 -8.00
C ILE A 305 2.71 -20.89 -8.83
N THR A 306 4.01 -21.04 -8.60
CA THR A 306 4.87 -22.03 -9.23
C THR A 306 5.60 -22.87 -8.18
N ASP A 307 6.11 -24.03 -8.58
CA ASP A 307 7.18 -24.70 -7.83
C ASP A 307 8.54 -24.02 -8.10
N LEU A 308 9.59 -24.41 -7.37
CA LEU A 308 10.93 -23.85 -7.55
C LEU A 308 11.55 -24.10 -8.94
N SER A 309 10.95 -24.98 -9.76
CA SER A 309 11.37 -25.20 -11.16
C SER A 309 10.68 -24.26 -12.16
N GLY A 310 9.76 -23.42 -11.67
CA GLY A 310 8.95 -22.51 -12.48
C GLY A 310 7.71 -23.17 -13.10
N LYS A 311 7.32 -24.37 -12.67
CA LYS A 311 6.12 -25.05 -13.18
C LYS A 311 4.89 -24.53 -12.43
N PRO A 312 3.82 -24.11 -13.13
CA PRO A 312 2.59 -23.63 -12.48
C PRO A 312 1.93 -24.70 -11.60
N VAL A 313 1.55 -24.30 -10.39
CA VAL A 313 0.82 -25.11 -9.41
C VAL A 313 -0.62 -24.63 -9.37
N LYS A 314 -1.56 -25.54 -9.65
CA LYS A 314 -3.01 -25.25 -9.68
C LYS A 314 -3.72 -25.78 -8.43
N GLY A 315 -4.91 -25.26 -8.17
CA GLY A 315 -5.79 -25.75 -7.10
C GLY A 315 -5.44 -25.24 -5.70
N ILE A 316 -4.61 -24.19 -5.62
CA ILE A 316 -4.43 -23.43 -4.38
C ILE A 316 -5.48 -22.32 -4.40
N ALA A 317 -6.25 -22.23 -3.32
CA ALA A 317 -7.28 -21.22 -3.12
C ALA A 317 -7.13 -20.61 -1.73
N CYS A 318 -7.88 -19.54 -1.45
CA CYS A 318 -7.98 -18.95 -0.13
C CYS A 318 -8.74 -19.91 0.82
N ASP A 319 -8.01 -20.89 1.35
CA ASP A 319 -8.52 -21.96 2.21
C ASP A 319 -7.61 -22.10 3.44
N PRO A 320 -8.12 -21.84 4.67
CA PRO A 320 -7.34 -22.00 5.89
C PRO A 320 -6.81 -23.42 6.15
N ASP A 321 -7.46 -24.44 5.58
CA ASP A 321 -7.08 -25.85 5.68
C ASP A 321 -6.26 -26.33 4.46
N GLY A 322 -6.01 -25.44 3.49
CA GLY A 322 -5.17 -25.66 2.33
C GLY A 322 -3.67 -25.58 2.62
N PRO A 323 -2.81 -25.77 1.60
CA PRO A 323 -1.36 -25.65 1.74
C PRO A 323 -0.95 -24.21 2.08
N LEU A 324 0.03 -24.03 2.96
CA LEU A 324 0.50 -22.68 3.29
C LEU A 324 1.10 -21.98 2.06
N VAL A 325 0.54 -20.82 1.74
CA VAL A 325 1.13 -19.83 0.82
C VAL A 325 0.93 -18.46 1.44
N ALA A 326 2.01 -17.80 1.80
CA ALA A 326 2.01 -16.45 2.33
C ALA A 326 3.17 -15.64 1.73
N GLU A 327 3.13 -14.32 1.86
CA GLU A 327 4.20 -13.44 1.40
C GLU A 327 4.51 -12.39 2.44
N ILE A 328 5.80 -12.06 2.57
CA ILE A 328 6.25 -10.93 3.34
C ILE A 328 6.04 -9.67 2.52
N VAL A 329 4.96 -8.95 2.78
CA VAL A 329 4.61 -7.73 2.02
C VAL A 329 5.44 -6.53 2.46
N LYS A 330 5.95 -6.51 3.70
CA LYS A 330 6.83 -5.44 4.21
C LYS A 330 7.70 -5.95 5.35
N THR A 331 8.97 -5.59 5.35
CA THR A 331 9.88 -5.79 6.49
C THR A 331 10.31 -4.45 7.06
N THR A 332 10.36 -4.36 8.38
CA THR A 332 10.89 -3.21 9.13
C THR A 332 11.84 -3.71 10.22
N SER A 333 12.86 -2.93 10.59
CA SER A 333 13.71 -3.25 11.73
C SER A 333 13.29 -2.49 12.98
N ASP A 334 13.04 -3.22 14.06
CA ASP A 334 12.90 -2.69 15.41
C ASP A 334 14.23 -2.87 16.20
N PRO A 335 14.72 -1.85 16.92
CA PRO A 335 15.97 -1.93 17.68
C PRO A 335 16.00 -3.03 18.76
N TYR A 336 14.84 -3.45 19.29
CA TYR A 336 14.72 -4.39 20.40
C TYR A 336 14.29 -5.78 19.94
N VAL A 337 13.37 -5.85 18.97
CA VAL A 337 12.75 -7.10 18.50
C VAL A 337 13.48 -7.67 17.29
N GLY A 338 14.25 -6.86 16.56
CA GLY A 338 14.88 -7.23 15.30
C GLY A 338 13.97 -6.99 14.10
N ARG A 339 14.07 -7.81 13.06
CA ARG A 339 13.18 -7.74 11.90
C ARG A 339 11.74 -8.06 12.31
N ILE A 340 10.81 -7.23 11.87
CA ILE A 340 9.37 -7.42 11.95
C ILE A 340 8.84 -7.42 10.53
N SER A 341 8.28 -8.56 10.13
CA SER A 341 7.79 -8.81 8.77
C SER A 341 6.26 -8.84 8.79
N LEU A 342 5.63 -7.93 8.06
CA LEU A 342 4.21 -7.97 7.75
C LEU A 342 3.97 -9.05 6.70
N VAL A 343 3.13 -10.03 7.04
CA VAL A 343 2.87 -11.22 6.24
C VAL A 343 1.40 -11.29 5.86
N ARG A 344 1.16 -11.41 4.55
CA ARG A 344 -0.16 -11.68 3.96
C ARG A 344 -0.29 -13.19 3.76
N VAL A 345 -1.30 -13.82 4.37
CA VAL A 345 -1.58 -15.25 4.17
C VAL A 345 -2.61 -15.41 3.05
N PHE A 346 -2.22 -16.00 1.93
CA PHE A 346 -3.10 -16.25 0.79
C PHE A 346 -3.78 -17.61 0.87
N SER A 347 -3.10 -18.64 1.38
CA SER A 347 -3.65 -19.98 1.59
C SER A 347 -3.04 -20.63 2.83
N GLY A 348 -3.76 -21.59 3.43
CA GLY A 348 -3.38 -22.29 4.65
C GLY A 348 -3.47 -21.43 5.90
N THR A 349 -2.75 -21.84 6.95
CA THR A 349 -2.75 -21.15 8.24
C THR A 349 -1.35 -21.05 8.82
N LEU A 350 -0.88 -19.83 9.05
CA LEU A 350 0.37 -19.53 9.73
C LEU A 350 0.18 -19.59 11.25
N ARG A 351 1.09 -20.27 11.96
CA ARG A 351 1.10 -20.36 13.43
C ARG A 351 2.52 -20.12 13.97
N PRO A 352 2.65 -19.62 15.20
CA PRO A 352 3.95 -19.57 15.87
C PRO A 352 4.61 -20.95 15.91
N ASP A 353 5.94 -20.96 15.93
CA ASP A 353 6.79 -22.16 16.02
C ASP A 353 6.74 -23.13 14.81
N MET A 354 5.93 -22.84 13.79
CA MET A 354 5.98 -23.57 12.52
C MET A 354 7.32 -23.36 11.85
N THR A 355 7.84 -24.39 11.18
CA THR A 355 8.96 -24.24 10.25
C THR A 355 8.36 -24.10 8.85
N VAL A 356 8.75 -23.06 8.14
CA VAL A 356 8.31 -22.74 6.78
C VAL A 356 9.52 -22.68 5.86
N HIS A 357 9.28 -22.89 4.59
CA HIS A 357 10.26 -22.63 3.55
C HIS A 357 10.11 -21.21 3.03
N VAL A 358 11.23 -20.48 2.92
CA VAL A 358 11.32 -19.13 2.37
C VAL A 358 11.91 -19.20 0.97
N SER A 359 11.12 -18.80 -0.03
CA SER A 359 11.52 -18.72 -1.44
C SER A 359 11.60 -17.26 -1.89
N GLY A 360 12.77 -16.84 -2.36
CA GLY A 360 13.02 -15.48 -2.86
C GLY A 360 12.82 -15.31 -4.36
N HIS A 361 13.02 -14.06 -4.83
CA HIS A 361 12.80 -13.66 -6.22
C HIS A 361 14.07 -13.27 -6.99
N GLY A 362 15.26 -13.62 -6.47
CA GLY A 362 16.51 -13.44 -7.20
C GLY A 362 16.86 -12.01 -7.60
N LEU A 363 16.58 -11.01 -6.75
CA LEU A 363 16.91 -9.58 -6.97
C LEU A 363 18.37 -9.23 -6.60
N ALA A 364 19.31 -10.14 -6.89
CA ALA A 364 20.71 -10.03 -6.52
C ALA A 364 21.42 -8.83 -7.16
N ASP A 365 20.97 -8.42 -8.36
CA ASP A 365 21.44 -7.24 -9.07
C ASP A 365 21.05 -5.92 -8.38
N ARG A 366 20.03 -5.95 -7.51
CA ARG A 366 19.59 -4.82 -6.69
C ARG A 366 20.16 -4.84 -5.27
N GLY A 367 20.87 -5.91 -4.91
CA GLY A 367 21.48 -6.09 -3.59
C GLY A 367 20.64 -6.94 -2.61
N HIS A 368 19.63 -7.64 -3.11
CA HIS A 368 18.84 -8.59 -2.32
C HIS A 368 19.32 -10.01 -2.58
N GLU A 369 19.69 -10.73 -1.52
CA GLU A 369 20.08 -12.13 -1.67
C GLU A 369 18.89 -12.97 -2.14
N ASP A 370 19.16 -14.02 -2.93
CA ASP A 370 18.11 -15.00 -3.24
C ASP A 370 17.94 -15.94 -2.03
N HIS A 371 16.70 -16.30 -1.74
CA HIS A 371 16.36 -17.07 -0.55
C HIS A 371 15.81 -18.44 -0.95
N ASP A 372 16.44 -19.48 -0.40
CA ASP A 372 16.03 -20.88 -0.49
C ASP A 372 16.44 -21.51 0.85
N VAL A 373 15.63 -21.26 1.87
CA VAL A 373 15.98 -21.58 3.26
C VAL A 373 14.76 -21.86 4.13
N ASP A 374 14.91 -22.78 5.07
CA ASP A 374 13.90 -23.04 6.08
C ASP A 374 14.05 -22.08 7.27
N GLU A 375 12.95 -21.48 7.69
CA GLU A 375 12.88 -20.58 8.84
C GLU A 375 11.79 -20.98 9.83
N ARG A 376 12.05 -20.75 11.12
CA ARG A 376 11.06 -20.96 12.17
C ARG A 376 10.29 -19.67 12.43
N ILE A 377 8.98 -19.73 12.27
CA ILE A 377 8.06 -18.61 12.52
C ILE A 377 8.09 -18.24 14.00
N GLY A 378 8.39 -16.97 14.28
CA GLY A 378 8.36 -16.41 15.62
C GLY A 378 6.94 -16.09 16.11
N THR A 379 6.86 -15.16 17.05
CA THR A 379 5.57 -14.69 17.58
C THR A 379 4.79 -13.95 16.50
N LEU A 380 3.49 -14.25 16.39
CA LEU A 380 2.55 -13.52 15.55
C LEU A 380 1.88 -12.39 16.33
N THR A 381 1.75 -11.23 15.72
CA THR A 381 1.06 -10.07 16.30
C THR A 381 0.16 -9.38 15.28
N SER A 382 -0.91 -8.75 15.77
CA SER A 382 -1.78 -7.83 15.03
C SER A 382 -1.38 -6.41 15.44
N PRO A 383 -0.63 -5.69 14.60
CA PRO A 383 -0.16 -4.35 14.92
C PRO A 383 -1.34 -3.37 15.07
N LEU A 384 -1.14 -2.34 15.87
CA LEU A 384 -1.97 -1.13 15.92
C LEU A 384 -1.06 0.02 16.38
N GLY A 385 -0.50 0.73 15.41
CA GLY A 385 0.61 1.66 15.63
C GLY A 385 1.78 0.99 16.34
N LYS A 386 2.27 1.61 17.41
CA LYS A 386 3.38 1.07 18.23
C LYS A 386 3.00 -0.18 19.04
N THR A 387 1.71 -0.52 19.11
CA THR A 387 1.24 -1.64 19.93
C THR A 387 1.22 -2.94 19.12
N GLN A 388 1.86 -3.97 19.65
CA GLN A 388 1.86 -5.32 19.06
C GLN A 388 0.92 -6.23 19.86
N ARG A 389 -0.29 -6.48 19.34
CA ARG A 389 -1.29 -7.32 20.02
C ARG A 389 -1.05 -8.80 19.68
N PRO A 390 -0.79 -9.71 20.64
CA PRO A 390 -0.51 -11.12 20.32
C PRO A 390 -1.64 -11.79 19.52
N ALA A 391 -1.27 -12.54 18.48
CA ALA A 391 -2.16 -13.35 17.66
C ALA A 391 -1.78 -14.83 17.77
N ALA A 392 -2.78 -15.71 17.87
CA ALA A 392 -2.54 -17.15 18.04
C ALA A 392 -2.26 -17.87 16.71
N LYS A 393 -2.85 -17.39 15.62
CA LYS A 393 -2.75 -17.90 14.25
C LYS A 393 -3.17 -16.81 13.26
N ALA A 394 -2.82 -16.98 12.00
CA ALA A 394 -3.33 -16.22 10.87
C ALA A 394 -3.79 -17.19 9.78
N GLY A 395 -5.09 -17.22 9.48
CA GLY A 395 -5.63 -18.06 8.40
C GLY A 395 -5.54 -17.38 7.04
N ALA A 396 -5.89 -18.12 5.99
CA ALA A 396 -6.03 -17.59 4.64
C ALA A 396 -6.91 -16.33 4.62
N GLY A 397 -6.44 -15.31 3.92
CA GLY A 397 -7.12 -14.03 3.82
C GLY A 397 -6.82 -13.05 4.97
N ASP A 398 -5.94 -13.37 5.93
CA ASP A 398 -5.54 -12.45 7.00
C ASP A 398 -4.13 -11.84 6.80
N ILE A 399 -3.81 -10.83 7.60
CA ILE A 399 -2.50 -10.14 7.64
C ILE A 399 -2.01 -10.07 9.09
N VAL A 400 -0.76 -10.46 9.33
CA VAL A 400 -0.13 -10.43 10.65
C VAL A 400 1.33 -9.97 10.57
N ALA A 401 1.85 -9.45 11.67
CA ALA A 401 3.28 -9.22 11.82
C ALA A 401 3.96 -10.44 12.46
N VAL A 402 5.12 -10.82 11.92
CA VAL A 402 5.97 -11.90 12.40
C VAL A 402 7.28 -11.30 12.90
N ALA A 403 7.61 -11.56 14.16
CA ALA A 403 8.90 -11.13 14.71
C ALA A 403 10.00 -12.18 14.46
N LYS A 404 11.24 -11.69 14.27
CA LYS A 404 12.47 -12.50 14.29
C LYS A 404 12.63 -13.50 13.13
N LEU A 405 12.17 -13.15 11.94
CA LEU A 405 12.65 -13.80 10.72
C LEU A 405 14.07 -13.32 10.42
N SER A 406 14.98 -14.27 10.23
CA SER A 406 16.42 -14.03 10.25
C SER A 406 16.98 -13.64 8.88
N ARG A 407 16.47 -14.27 7.81
CA ARG A 407 16.90 -14.03 6.43
C ARG A 407 15.77 -13.47 5.57
N ALA A 408 14.53 -13.89 5.81
CA ALA A 408 13.41 -13.49 5.00
C ALA A 408 13.24 -11.96 4.88
N GLU A 409 12.90 -11.51 3.69
CA GLU A 409 12.81 -10.10 3.27
C GLU A 409 11.48 -9.79 2.57
N THR A 410 11.26 -8.50 2.29
CA THR A 410 10.08 -8.04 1.55
C THR A 410 10.04 -8.67 0.16
N GLY A 411 8.93 -9.32 -0.18
CA GLY A 411 8.68 -10.04 -1.43
C GLY A 411 8.82 -11.55 -1.31
N ASP A 412 9.49 -12.09 -0.28
CA ASP A 412 9.69 -13.54 -0.18
C ASP A 412 8.36 -14.29 0.04
N THR A 413 8.25 -15.45 -0.61
CA THR A 413 7.15 -16.40 -0.42
C THR A 413 7.44 -17.33 0.74
N LEU A 414 6.46 -17.52 1.63
CA LEU A 414 6.48 -18.50 2.72
C LEU A 414 5.57 -19.67 2.37
N SER A 415 6.11 -20.89 2.44
CA SER A 415 5.40 -22.14 2.09
C SER A 415 5.77 -23.30 3.03
N GLU A 416 5.17 -24.46 2.82
CA GLU A 416 5.51 -25.67 3.58
C GLU A 416 6.88 -26.22 3.16
N VAL A 417 7.64 -26.78 4.12
CA VAL A 417 9.02 -27.29 3.89
C VAL A 417 9.06 -28.44 2.89
N ASP A 418 8.06 -29.32 2.89
CA ASP A 418 7.94 -30.45 1.97
C ASP A 418 7.30 -30.07 0.63
N ARG A 419 6.77 -28.85 0.52
CA ARG A 419 6.20 -28.30 -0.70
C ARG A 419 6.61 -26.82 -0.89
N PRO A 420 7.89 -26.55 -1.20
CA PRO A 420 8.34 -25.22 -1.57
C PRO A 420 7.57 -24.65 -2.75
N LEU A 421 7.06 -23.43 -2.58
CA LEU A 421 6.30 -22.70 -3.59
C LEU A 421 6.89 -21.31 -3.77
N LEU A 422 6.64 -20.76 -4.96
CA LEU A 422 7.02 -19.40 -5.32
C LEU A 422 5.82 -18.70 -5.95
N MET A 423 5.42 -17.58 -5.35
CA MET A 423 4.29 -16.79 -5.82
C MET A 423 4.80 -15.59 -6.62
N THR A 424 4.17 -15.25 -7.75
CA THR A 424 4.61 -14.12 -8.58
C THR A 424 4.63 -12.82 -7.77
N ALA A 425 5.81 -12.19 -7.73
CA ALA A 425 6.05 -10.95 -7.00
C ALA A 425 5.36 -9.75 -7.66
N TRP A 426 5.04 -8.74 -6.83
CA TRP A 426 4.61 -7.45 -7.35
C TRP A 426 5.80 -6.71 -7.96
N GLN A 427 5.62 -6.13 -9.15
CA GLN A 427 6.71 -5.44 -9.84
C GLN A 427 7.08 -4.13 -9.13
N MET A 428 8.35 -3.99 -8.74
CA MET A 428 8.89 -2.77 -8.14
C MET A 428 9.61 -1.91 -9.19
N PRO A 429 9.44 -0.57 -9.16
CA PRO A 429 10.07 0.31 -10.13
C PRO A 429 11.60 0.33 -9.94
N ASP A 430 12.33 0.73 -10.97
CA ASP A 430 13.77 0.97 -10.87
C ASP A 430 14.04 2.33 -10.21
N PRO A 431 14.95 2.41 -9.23
CA PRO A 431 15.39 3.69 -8.67
C PRO A 431 16.27 4.46 -9.66
N LEU A 432 15.94 5.73 -9.88
CA LEU A 432 16.57 6.57 -10.91
C LEU A 432 17.49 7.67 -10.35
N LEU A 433 17.51 7.88 -9.04
CA LEU A 433 18.34 8.91 -8.41
C LEU A 433 19.61 8.32 -7.77
N PRO A 434 20.80 8.48 -8.37
CA PRO A 434 22.05 8.03 -7.76
C PRO A 434 22.57 9.04 -6.73
N VAL A 435 22.87 8.56 -5.53
CA VAL A 435 23.41 9.34 -4.41
C VAL A 435 24.70 8.68 -3.91
N ALA A 436 25.84 9.30 -4.23
CA ALA A 436 27.12 8.84 -3.72
C ALA A 436 27.29 9.26 -2.25
N ILE A 437 27.64 8.31 -1.38
CA ILE A 437 27.78 8.53 0.06
C ILE A 437 29.15 8.11 0.58
N ARG A 438 29.56 8.70 1.71
CA ARG A 438 30.72 8.29 2.49
C ARG A 438 30.43 8.37 3.97
N ALA A 439 30.97 7.44 4.76
CA ALA A 439 30.97 7.54 6.23
C ALA A 439 31.69 8.81 6.71
N LYS A 440 31.13 9.52 7.69
CA LYS A 440 31.77 10.74 8.24
C LYS A 440 32.99 10.43 9.10
N SER A 441 33.03 9.27 9.75
CA SER A 441 34.13 8.84 10.60
C SER A 441 34.53 7.39 10.34
N LYS A 442 35.69 6.98 10.87
CA LYS A 442 36.13 5.58 10.80
C LYS A 442 35.18 4.63 11.54
N ALA A 443 34.61 5.07 12.65
CA ALA A 443 33.65 4.29 13.42
C ALA A 443 32.33 4.08 12.66
N ASP A 444 31.91 5.06 11.86
CA ASP A 444 30.75 4.93 10.96
C ASP A 444 31.06 3.96 9.82
N GLU A 445 32.28 4.03 9.24
CA GLU A 445 32.71 3.15 8.16
C GLU A 445 32.64 1.67 8.57
N ASP A 446 33.05 1.34 9.79
CA ASP A 446 33.02 -0.03 10.31
C ASP A 446 31.58 -0.59 10.47
N LYS A 447 30.58 0.29 10.64
CA LYS A 447 29.16 -0.09 10.80
C LYS A 447 28.33 0.05 9.51
N LEU A 448 28.82 0.83 8.55
CA LEU A 448 28.07 1.25 7.38
C LEU A 448 27.54 0.07 6.55
N ALA A 449 28.39 -0.93 6.30
CA ALA A 449 27.99 -2.11 5.52
C ALA A 449 26.80 -2.86 6.15
N GLN A 450 26.82 -3.02 7.47
CA GLN A 450 25.73 -3.69 8.19
C GLN A 450 24.44 -2.87 8.18
N ALA A 451 24.54 -1.54 8.36
CA ALA A 451 23.37 -0.67 8.35
C ALA A 451 22.70 -0.63 6.96
N LEU A 452 23.50 -0.56 5.90
CA LEU A 452 23.00 -0.58 4.53
C LEU A 452 22.35 -1.91 4.15
N GLY A 453 22.93 -3.04 4.55
CA GLY A 453 22.30 -4.34 4.32
C GLY A 453 20.92 -4.44 4.98
N ARG A 454 20.72 -3.82 6.15
CA ARG A 454 19.39 -3.75 6.77
C ARG A 454 18.42 -2.84 6.03
N LEU A 455 18.89 -1.70 5.53
CA LEU A 455 18.05 -0.78 4.75
C LEU A 455 17.61 -1.39 3.42
N VAL A 456 18.51 -2.08 2.71
CA VAL A 456 18.17 -2.77 1.46
C VAL A 456 17.10 -3.84 1.73
N ALA A 457 17.26 -4.66 2.78
CA ALA A 457 16.27 -5.67 3.15
C ALA A 457 14.86 -5.11 3.48
N GLU A 458 14.77 -3.85 3.92
CA GLU A 458 13.51 -3.17 4.25
C GLU A 458 12.80 -2.58 3.02
N ASP A 459 13.54 -2.28 1.96
CA ASP A 459 13.04 -1.53 0.81
C ASP A 459 13.54 -2.11 -0.54
N PRO A 460 12.70 -2.86 -1.27
CA PRO A 460 13.05 -3.43 -2.57
C PRO A 460 13.19 -2.40 -3.71
N THR A 461 12.91 -1.13 -3.44
CA THR A 461 13.13 -0.01 -4.38
C THR A 461 14.48 0.67 -4.19
N LEU A 462 15.23 0.33 -3.13
CA LEU A 462 16.60 0.80 -2.93
C LEU A 462 17.57 -0.14 -3.62
N ARG A 463 18.49 0.41 -4.43
CA ARG A 463 19.61 -0.36 -4.98
C ARG A 463 20.94 0.16 -4.46
N LEU A 464 21.72 -0.74 -3.87
CA LEU A 464 23.08 -0.45 -3.40
C LEU A 464 24.10 -0.83 -4.47
N GLU A 465 24.94 0.11 -4.87
CA GLU A 465 26.03 -0.13 -5.82
C GLU A 465 27.39 0.26 -5.20
N ASN A 466 28.38 -0.63 -5.30
CA ASN A 466 29.78 -0.26 -5.09
C ASN A 466 30.47 -0.20 -6.45
N ASN A 467 30.67 1.01 -6.96
CA ASN A 467 31.18 1.21 -8.31
C ASN A 467 32.68 0.86 -8.38
N ALA A 468 33.03 -0.18 -9.15
CA ALA A 468 34.40 -0.70 -9.22
C ALA A 468 35.42 0.30 -9.79
N GLU A 469 34.98 1.24 -10.64
CA GLU A 469 35.87 2.21 -11.30
C GLU A 469 36.08 3.46 -10.47
N THR A 470 35.00 4.04 -9.95
CA THR A 470 35.06 5.27 -9.15
C THR A 470 35.36 5.00 -7.67
N ARG A 471 35.21 3.73 -7.24
CA ARG A 471 35.28 3.26 -5.85
C ARG A 471 34.32 4.02 -4.93
N GLN A 472 33.20 4.46 -5.48
CA GLN A 472 32.14 5.12 -4.73
C GLN A 472 31.07 4.12 -4.36
N LEU A 473 30.59 4.29 -3.13
CA LEU A 473 29.35 3.67 -2.68
C LEU A 473 28.19 4.57 -3.11
N VAL A 474 27.28 4.04 -3.90
CA VAL A 474 26.15 4.76 -4.50
C VAL A 474 24.85 4.11 -4.06
N LEU A 475 23.95 4.91 -3.50
CA LEU A 475 22.57 4.54 -3.23
C LEU A 475 21.71 5.03 -4.38
N TRP A 476 21.03 4.11 -5.05
CA TRP A 476 20.02 4.45 -6.03
C TRP A 476 18.67 4.52 -5.32
N CYS A 477 18.10 5.71 -5.25
CA CYS A 477 16.84 6.01 -4.59
C CYS A 477 15.74 6.34 -5.61
N MET A 478 14.49 6.34 -5.16
CA MET A 478 13.34 6.77 -5.96
C MET A 478 13.30 8.29 -6.18
N GLY A 479 13.82 9.06 -5.21
CA GLY A 479 13.85 10.52 -5.26
C GLY A 479 14.53 11.12 -4.02
N GLU A 480 14.51 12.46 -3.93
CA GLU A 480 15.16 13.19 -2.84
C GLU A 480 14.49 12.93 -1.49
N ALA A 481 13.16 12.85 -1.44
CA ALA A 481 12.44 12.58 -0.20
C ALA A 481 12.73 11.16 0.30
N HIS A 482 12.84 10.19 -0.61
CA HIS A 482 13.29 8.84 -0.26
C HIS A 482 14.72 8.87 0.31
N THR A 483 15.63 9.57 -0.36
CA THR A 483 17.01 9.73 0.11
C THR A 483 17.08 10.32 1.51
N ASP A 484 16.33 11.40 1.78
CA ASP A 484 16.30 12.04 3.09
C ASP A 484 15.86 11.08 4.20
N VAL A 485 14.83 10.26 3.96
CA VAL A 485 14.36 9.26 4.92
C VAL A 485 15.41 8.17 5.14
N LEU A 486 16.05 7.66 4.09
CA LEU A 486 17.10 6.64 4.24
C LEU A 486 18.30 7.15 5.03
N LEU A 487 18.74 8.39 4.76
CA LEU A 487 19.84 9.01 5.51
C LEU A 487 19.45 9.28 6.97
N ASP A 488 18.21 9.69 7.23
CA ASP A 488 17.69 9.85 8.59
C ASP A 488 17.68 8.51 9.35
N ARG A 489 17.25 7.42 8.69
CA ARG A 489 17.30 6.06 9.27
C ARG A 489 18.74 5.61 9.55
N LEU A 490 19.69 5.85 8.65
CA LEU A 490 21.11 5.58 8.92
C LEU A 490 21.59 6.29 10.18
N ALA A 491 21.31 7.59 10.30
CA ALA A 491 21.77 8.39 11.42
C ALA A 491 21.06 8.04 12.73
N ASN A 492 19.72 8.06 12.76
CA ASN A 492 18.93 7.98 13.99
C ASN A 492 18.64 6.54 14.42
N ARG A 493 18.39 5.62 13.48
CA ARG A 493 18.05 4.21 13.79
C ARG A 493 19.29 3.33 13.87
N HIS A 494 20.26 3.54 12.99
CA HIS A 494 21.47 2.71 12.93
C HIS A 494 22.70 3.35 13.57
N GLY A 495 22.65 4.65 13.91
CA GLY A 495 23.77 5.36 14.52
C GLY A 495 24.98 5.45 13.60
N VAL A 496 24.75 5.58 12.29
CA VAL A 496 25.75 5.71 11.24
C VAL A 496 25.57 7.04 10.54
N GLU A 497 26.51 7.95 10.72
CA GLU A 497 26.48 9.22 10.01
C GLU A 497 27.23 9.12 8.67
N VAL A 498 26.56 9.58 7.61
CA VAL A 498 27.13 9.66 6.26
C VAL A 498 27.04 11.08 5.70
N GLU A 499 27.93 11.39 4.76
CA GLU A 499 27.92 12.60 3.95
C GLU A 499 27.63 12.25 2.49
N ARG A 500 26.84 13.11 1.83
CA ARG A 500 26.67 13.06 0.37
C ARG A 500 27.94 13.63 -0.27
N ILE A 501 28.47 12.92 -1.27
CA ILE A 501 29.63 13.37 -2.05
C ILE A 501 29.22 13.48 -3.52
N GLU A 502 29.99 14.26 -4.29
CA GLU A 502 29.76 14.39 -5.73
C GLU A 502 29.88 13.02 -6.43
N LEU A 503 28.85 12.66 -7.19
CA LEU A 503 28.85 11.45 -8.01
C LEU A 503 29.88 11.59 -9.14
N ARG A 504 30.80 10.63 -9.24
CA ARG A 504 31.78 10.59 -10.33
C ARG A 504 31.22 9.76 -11.46
N VAL A 505 31.35 10.29 -12.67
CA VAL A 505 31.07 9.54 -13.90
C VAL A 505 32.40 8.99 -14.42
N PRO A 506 32.54 7.65 -14.60
CA PRO A 506 33.74 7.10 -15.19
C PRO A 506 33.82 7.50 -16.67
N LEU A 507 34.71 8.44 -16.98
CA LEU A 507 34.97 8.87 -18.35
C LEU A 507 35.82 7.83 -19.07
N ARG A 508 35.51 7.61 -20.35
CA ARG A 508 36.33 6.82 -21.27
C ARG A 508 37.01 7.77 -22.24
N GLU A 509 38.26 7.47 -22.57
CA GLU A 509 39.02 8.19 -23.58
C GLU A 509 39.30 7.28 -24.77
N THR A 510 39.24 7.84 -25.98
CA THR A 510 39.60 7.16 -27.22
C THR A 510 40.32 8.13 -28.16
N PHE A 511 41.01 7.61 -29.17
CA PHE A 511 41.69 8.43 -30.17
C PHE A 511 40.65 9.15 -31.04
N GLY A 512 40.78 10.47 -31.21
CA GLY A 512 39.86 11.25 -32.07
C GLY A 512 40.10 11.06 -33.58
N GLY A 513 41.20 10.43 -33.98
CA GLY A 513 41.56 10.20 -35.38
C GLY A 513 42.83 9.38 -35.53
N ARG A 514 43.12 8.96 -36.77
CA ARG A 514 44.32 8.18 -37.09
C ARG A 514 45.59 8.99 -36.84
N CYS A 515 46.56 8.40 -36.14
CA CYS A 515 47.84 9.03 -35.85
C CYS A 515 49.00 8.02 -35.95
N GLN A 516 50.20 8.55 -36.21
CA GLN A 516 51.44 7.78 -36.27
C GLN A 516 52.48 8.39 -35.33
N ALA A 517 53.21 7.56 -34.60
CA ALA A 517 54.25 7.99 -33.67
C ALA A 517 55.46 7.05 -33.68
N MET A 518 56.65 7.58 -33.39
CA MET A 518 57.89 6.80 -33.27
C MET A 518 58.47 6.95 -31.86
N GLY A 519 58.59 5.83 -31.14
CA GLY A 519 59.25 5.74 -29.84
C GLY A 519 60.66 5.16 -29.98
N ARG A 520 61.64 5.79 -29.33
CA ARG A 520 63.03 5.31 -29.31
C ARG A 520 63.56 5.23 -27.89
N ASN A 521 64.05 4.07 -27.47
CA ASN A 521 64.75 3.85 -26.20
C ASN A 521 66.21 3.47 -26.49
N VAL A 522 67.12 4.39 -26.18
CA VAL A 522 68.57 4.16 -26.31
C VAL A 522 69.21 4.52 -24.98
N LYS A 523 69.63 3.50 -24.22
CA LYS A 523 70.35 3.68 -22.95
C LYS A 523 71.68 2.95 -23.02
N GLN A 524 72.74 3.70 -22.79
CA GLN A 524 74.11 3.21 -22.76
C GLN A 524 74.83 3.83 -21.58
N THR A 525 74.60 3.30 -20.38
CA THR A 525 75.40 3.63 -19.20
C THR A 525 75.72 2.38 -18.39
N GLY A 526 77.02 2.08 -18.27
CA GLY A 526 77.62 1.19 -17.28
C GLY A 526 77.39 -0.32 -17.40
N GLY A 527 76.44 -0.79 -18.21
CA GLY A 527 76.11 -2.22 -18.38
C GLY A 527 75.70 -2.60 -19.82
N HIS A 528 75.02 -3.74 -20.01
CA HIS A 528 74.51 -4.15 -21.33
C HIS A 528 73.56 -3.07 -21.88
N GLY A 529 73.91 -2.51 -23.04
CA GLY A 529 73.14 -1.45 -23.69
C GLY A 529 71.73 -1.91 -24.07
N GLN A 530 70.75 -1.03 -23.90
CA GLN A 530 69.38 -1.24 -24.36
C GLN A 530 69.12 -0.35 -25.57
N TYR A 531 68.67 -0.94 -26.68
CA TYR A 531 68.32 -0.25 -27.91
C TYR A 531 67.00 -0.79 -28.47
N ALA A 532 66.02 0.09 -28.67
CA ALA A 532 64.78 -0.23 -29.36
C ALA A 532 64.22 1.00 -30.08
N ILE A 533 63.69 0.80 -31.29
CA ILE A 533 62.86 1.77 -32.02
C ILE A 533 61.54 1.08 -32.37
N CYS A 534 60.43 1.76 -32.10
CA CYS A 534 59.09 1.29 -32.41
C CYS A 534 58.33 2.37 -33.18
N HIS A 535 57.72 1.99 -34.29
CA HIS A 535 56.77 2.81 -35.03
C HIS A 535 55.37 2.28 -34.73
N LEU A 536 54.50 3.16 -34.25
CA LEU A 536 53.11 2.84 -33.93
C LEU A 536 52.20 3.65 -34.83
N GLU A 537 51.16 2.99 -35.29
CA GLU A 537 50.02 3.60 -35.94
C GLU A 537 48.77 3.21 -35.15
N VAL A 538 47.94 4.20 -34.82
CA VAL A 538 46.73 4.01 -34.03
C VAL A 538 45.58 4.72 -34.72
N GLU A 539 44.41 4.10 -34.74
CA GLU A 539 43.17 4.67 -35.24
C GLU A 539 42.00 4.32 -34.32
N PRO A 540 40.96 5.17 -34.23
CA PRO A 540 39.75 4.84 -33.51
C PRO A 540 39.04 3.62 -34.10
N LEU A 541 38.47 2.79 -33.22
CA LEU A 541 37.58 1.69 -33.58
C LEU A 541 36.10 2.10 -33.40
N PRO A 542 35.16 1.43 -34.09
CA PRO A 542 33.72 1.71 -34.01
C PRO A 542 33.14 1.69 -32.59
#